data_AF-A0A0D2SSY5-F1
#
_entry.id   AF-A0A0D2SSY5-F1
#
_cell.length_a   1.000
_cell.length_b   1.000
_cell.length_c   1.000
_cell.angle_alpha   90.00
_cell.angle_beta   90.00
_cell.angle_gamma   90.00
#
_symmetry.space_group_name_H-M   'P 1'
#
loop_
_entity.id
_entity.type
_entity.pdbx_description
1 polymer ?
#
loop_
_entity_poly.entity_id
_entity_poly.type
_entity_poly.pdbx_seq_one_letter_code
_entity_poly.pdbx_strand_id
1 'polypeptide(L)'
;MSTIEIETMSHLSTLQSSSDFLSTTTIIALTIFFSLLCACIIIGHLLEENRWANESITALLLGLCAGAVVLLASKGNSSKILVFSEDLFFLYLLPPIIFNAGFQVKKKQFFKNFTIILMFGIFGTVISFCLISVGAFLLFNRIGVTSLNTQDYLAVGAILSATDTVCTLQVLSQDETPFLYSVIFGEGVVNDATSIVLFNAVQSLDFNNIDAMISLKLLGTFLYLFFTSTILGVVAGLLSAFIIKTLYFGRHSTDREVALMMIMAYLSYMLAELLNLSGILTVFFCGIVMSHYTWHNVTQSSRITTKHAFATMSFIAETFIFLYVGMDALDIDKWKASSASAGTFIAVSSTLFALVLVGRAAFVYPLANFINCIRKRDGSNIAFRKQAS
;
A
#
# COMPACT_ATOMS: atom_id res chain seq x y z
N MET A 1 35.44 -40.78 17.98
CA MET A 1 34.06 -40.56 17.53
C MET A 1 34.04 -40.86 16.04
N SER A 2 33.57 -42.05 15.68
CA SER A 2 33.60 -42.56 14.31
C SER A 2 32.67 -41.74 13.42
N THR A 3 33.00 -41.61 12.13
CA THR A 3 32.22 -40.88 11.11
C THR A 3 30.71 -41.21 11.10
N ILE A 4 30.33 -42.39 11.56
CA ILE A 4 28.93 -42.83 11.72
C ILE A 4 28.19 -42.04 12.81
N GLU A 5 28.85 -41.65 13.91
CA GLU A 5 28.21 -40.87 14.99
C GLU A 5 27.89 -39.43 14.54
N ILE A 6 28.74 -38.86 13.69
CA ILE A 6 28.56 -37.51 13.12
C ILE A 6 27.39 -37.50 12.12
N GLU A 7 27.25 -38.57 11.34
CA GLU A 7 26.17 -38.72 10.36
C GLU A 7 24.81 -39.02 11.04
N THR A 8 24.81 -39.75 12.15
CA THR A 8 23.61 -39.92 12.98
C THR A 8 23.23 -38.64 13.74
N MET A 9 24.19 -37.85 14.21
CA MET A 9 23.92 -36.55 14.85
C MET A 9 23.43 -35.51 13.84
N SER A 10 23.95 -35.50 12.61
CA SER A 10 23.46 -34.60 11.55
C SER A 10 22.06 -34.98 11.07
N HIS A 11 21.74 -36.29 11.01
CA HIS A 11 20.39 -36.76 10.73
C HIS A 11 19.41 -36.50 11.89
N LEU A 12 19.84 -36.57 13.15
CA LEU A 12 19.01 -36.18 14.29
C LEU A 12 18.79 -34.66 14.33
N SER A 13 19.81 -33.85 14.02
CA SER A 13 19.67 -32.38 13.98
C SER A 13 18.77 -31.91 12.83
N THR A 14 18.75 -32.63 11.70
CA THR A 14 17.87 -32.32 10.56
C THR A 14 16.44 -32.82 10.78
N LEU A 15 16.24 -33.90 11.54
CA LEU A 15 14.91 -34.32 12.01
C LEU A 15 14.36 -33.37 13.08
N GLN A 16 15.23 -32.79 13.93
CA GLN A 16 14.83 -31.83 14.95
C GLN A 16 14.58 -30.42 14.39
N SER A 17 15.22 -30.05 13.28
CA SER A 17 14.93 -28.78 12.57
C SER A 17 13.68 -28.84 11.69
N SER A 18 13.19 -30.03 11.34
CA SER A 18 12.01 -30.20 10.49
C SER A 18 10.68 -30.25 11.26
N SER A 19 10.71 -30.47 12.57
CA SER A 19 9.54 -30.41 13.45
C SER A 19 9.11 -28.99 13.86
N ASP A 20 9.91 -27.96 13.57
CA ASP A 20 9.66 -26.57 13.98
C ASP A 20 8.89 -25.72 12.96
N PHE A 21 8.58 -26.25 11.77
CA PHE A 21 7.88 -25.47 10.73
C PHE A 21 6.41 -25.15 11.09
N LEU A 22 5.84 -25.86 12.06
CA LEU A 22 4.47 -25.63 12.53
C LEU A 22 4.41 -25.74 14.07
N SER A 23 5.15 -24.88 14.77
CA SER A 23 5.02 -24.79 16.24
C SER A 23 3.54 -24.69 16.63
N THR A 24 3.08 -25.45 17.63
CA THR A 24 1.67 -25.44 18.04
C THR A 24 1.16 -24.02 18.32
N THR A 25 2.06 -23.15 18.79
CA THR A 25 1.83 -21.71 18.98
C THR A 25 1.51 -20.95 17.69
N THR A 26 2.20 -21.20 16.58
CA THR A 26 1.91 -20.54 15.29
C THR A 26 0.59 -21.01 14.71
N ILE A 27 0.24 -22.30 14.86
CA ILE A 27 -1.07 -22.83 14.45
C ILE A 27 -2.20 -22.16 15.22
N ILE A 28 -2.07 -22.05 16.54
CA ILE A 28 -3.07 -21.40 17.39
C ILE A 28 -3.24 -19.92 16.99
N ALA A 29 -2.13 -19.21 16.78
CA ALA A 29 -2.15 -17.81 16.34
C ALA A 29 -2.87 -17.65 14.99
N LEU A 30 -2.52 -18.46 14.00
CA LEU A 30 -3.17 -18.46 12.69
C LEU A 30 -4.66 -18.82 12.81
N THR A 31 -5.03 -19.79 13.65
CA THR A 31 -6.43 -20.18 13.85
C THR A 31 -7.25 -19.03 14.43
N ILE A 32 -6.73 -18.34 15.45
CA ILE A 32 -7.38 -17.16 16.03
C ILE A 32 -7.51 -16.07 14.97
N PHE A 33 -6.43 -15.80 14.24
CA PHE A 33 -6.43 -14.77 13.19
C PHE A 33 -7.46 -15.05 12.09
N PHE A 34 -7.52 -16.26 11.55
CA PHE A 34 -8.53 -16.64 10.55
C PHE A 34 -9.95 -16.62 11.12
N SER A 35 -10.14 -16.99 12.40
CA SER A 35 -11.45 -16.89 13.04
C SER A 35 -11.93 -15.43 13.18
N LEU A 36 -11.01 -14.51 13.48
CA LEU A 36 -11.30 -13.08 13.53
C LEU A 36 -11.60 -12.52 12.14
N LEU A 37 -10.88 -12.96 11.10
CA LEU A 37 -11.19 -12.62 9.71
C LEU A 37 -12.61 -13.05 9.32
N CYS A 38 -13.01 -14.29 9.64
CA CYS A 38 -14.37 -14.75 9.41
C CYS A 38 -15.40 -13.91 10.19
N ALA A 39 -15.12 -13.59 11.45
CA ALA A 39 -15.98 -12.73 12.26
C ALA A 39 -16.11 -11.33 11.66
N CYS A 40 -15.02 -10.72 11.15
CA CYS A 40 -15.05 -9.43 10.45
C CYS A 40 -16.01 -9.45 9.27
N ILE A 41 -15.95 -10.49 8.44
CA ILE A 41 -16.79 -10.59 7.24
C ILE A 41 -18.27 -10.74 7.64
N ILE A 42 -18.56 -11.60 8.63
CA ILE A 42 -19.94 -11.82 9.10
C ILE A 42 -20.50 -10.55 9.76
N ILE A 43 -19.75 -9.94 10.68
CA ILE A 43 -20.17 -8.73 11.39
C ILE A 43 -20.28 -7.56 10.41
N GLY A 44 -19.35 -7.42 9.46
CA GLY A 44 -19.39 -6.43 8.40
C GLY A 44 -20.67 -6.52 7.58
N HIS A 45 -21.02 -7.73 7.12
CA HIS A 45 -22.26 -7.96 6.39
C HIS A 45 -23.52 -7.67 7.23
N LEU A 46 -23.53 -8.02 8.52
CA LEU A 46 -24.65 -7.70 9.41
C LEU A 46 -24.78 -6.19 9.69
N LEU A 47 -23.67 -5.46 9.65
CA LEU A 47 -23.63 -4.01 9.86
C LEU A 47 -23.83 -3.22 8.57
N GLU A 48 -23.92 -3.88 7.41
CA GLU A 48 -24.11 -3.26 6.09
C GLU A 48 -25.42 -2.43 6.02
N GLU A 49 -26.44 -2.82 6.77
CA GLU A 49 -27.69 -2.05 6.88
C GLU A 49 -27.50 -0.69 7.60
N ASN A 50 -26.42 -0.55 8.38
CA ASN A 50 -26.13 0.65 9.15
C ASN A 50 -25.15 1.54 8.39
N ARG A 51 -25.63 2.70 7.89
CA ARG A 51 -24.86 3.67 7.09
C ARG A 51 -23.55 4.20 7.71
N TRP A 52 -23.29 3.90 8.98
CA TRP A 52 -22.18 4.44 9.76
C TRP A 52 -21.00 3.46 9.92
N ALA A 53 -21.17 2.18 9.56
CA ALA A 53 -20.14 1.16 9.71
C ALA A 53 -19.70 0.66 8.32
N ASN A 54 -18.55 1.14 7.83
CA ASN A 54 -17.92 0.54 6.66
C ASN A 54 -17.17 -0.75 7.06
N GLU A 55 -17.01 -1.70 6.14
CA GLU A 55 -16.35 -3.00 6.39
C GLU A 55 -14.93 -2.80 6.92
N SER A 56 -14.19 -1.85 6.36
CA SER A 56 -12.85 -1.44 6.81
C SER A 56 -12.80 -0.96 8.26
N ILE A 57 -13.79 -0.17 8.68
CA ILE A 57 -13.86 0.37 10.05
C ILE A 57 -14.16 -0.78 11.02
N THR A 58 -15.08 -1.66 10.63
CA THR A 58 -15.41 -2.87 11.40
C THR A 58 -14.18 -3.76 11.57
N ALA A 59 -13.42 -4.00 10.49
CA ALA A 59 -12.20 -4.79 10.55
C ALA A 59 -11.11 -4.17 11.44
N LEU A 60 -10.92 -2.86 11.35
CA LEU A 60 -9.97 -2.11 12.18
C LEU A 60 -10.35 -2.18 13.67
N LEU A 61 -11.63 -1.94 13.99
CA LEU A 61 -12.13 -2.00 15.36
C LEU A 61 -12.06 -3.41 15.94
N LEU A 62 -12.38 -4.43 15.15
CA LEU A 62 -12.25 -5.82 15.58
C LEU A 62 -10.79 -6.19 15.81
N GLY A 63 -9.88 -5.74 14.93
CA GLY A 63 -8.44 -5.89 15.11
C GLY A 63 -7.94 -5.26 16.40
N LEU A 64 -8.41 -4.05 16.73
CA LEU A 64 -8.08 -3.35 17.97
C LEU A 64 -8.64 -4.08 19.20
N CYS A 65 -9.89 -4.55 19.14
CA CYS A 65 -10.48 -5.38 20.20
C CYS A 65 -9.68 -6.67 20.41
N ALA A 66 -9.31 -7.36 19.33
CA ALA A 66 -8.51 -8.58 19.39
C ALA A 66 -7.11 -8.30 19.97
N GLY A 67 -6.45 -7.23 19.52
CA GLY A 67 -5.17 -6.78 20.08
C GLY A 67 -5.27 -6.49 21.57
N ALA A 68 -6.34 -5.84 22.03
CA ALA A 68 -6.58 -5.54 23.44
C ALA A 68 -6.78 -6.80 24.28
N VAL A 69 -7.55 -7.77 23.76
CA VAL A 69 -7.74 -9.07 24.42
C VAL A 69 -6.42 -9.83 24.54
N VAL A 70 -5.61 -9.87 23.48
CA VAL A 70 -4.30 -10.53 23.49
C VAL A 70 -3.37 -9.85 24.50
N LEU A 71 -3.36 -8.51 24.54
CA LEU A 71 -2.54 -7.74 25.47
C LEU A 71 -2.93 -7.98 26.94
N LEU A 72 -4.23 -8.01 27.24
CA LEU A 72 -4.75 -8.35 28.56
C LEU A 72 -4.43 -9.79 28.96
N ALA A 73 -4.61 -10.75 28.05
CA ALA A 73 -4.33 -12.16 28.27
C ALA A 73 -2.82 -12.43 28.51
N SER A 74 -1.95 -11.72 27.79
CA SER A 74 -0.49 -11.79 27.94
C SER A 74 0.04 -11.01 29.16
N LYS A 75 -0.84 -10.34 29.94
CA LYS A 75 -0.47 -9.48 31.08
C LYS A 75 0.61 -8.43 30.72
N GLY A 76 0.62 -7.96 29.48
CA GLY A 76 1.61 -6.97 28.99
C GLY A 76 3.01 -7.53 28.72
N ASN A 77 3.19 -8.85 28.63
CA ASN A 77 4.40 -9.47 28.10
C ASN A 77 4.35 -9.58 26.57
N SER A 78 5.53 -9.55 25.92
CA SER A 78 5.73 -9.56 24.47
C SER A 78 4.89 -10.64 23.80
N SER A 79 3.87 -10.20 23.07
CA SER A 79 2.98 -11.10 22.34
C SER A 79 3.50 -11.19 20.91
N LYS A 80 4.31 -12.22 20.62
CA LYS A 80 4.80 -12.48 19.25
C LYS A 80 3.69 -12.56 18.18
N ILE A 81 2.45 -12.75 18.62
CA ILE A 81 1.24 -12.77 17.79
C ILE A 81 0.89 -11.39 17.21
N LEU A 82 1.32 -10.29 17.84
CA LEU A 82 1.01 -8.91 17.43
C LEU A 82 2.09 -8.26 16.55
N VAL A 83 3.18 -8.98 16.26
CA VAL A 83 4.32 -8.39 15.52
C VAL A 83 3.95 -8.25 14.04
N PHE A 84 3.94 -7.02 13.56
CA PHE A 84 3.77 -6.70 12.14
C PHE A 84 4.96 -7.19 11.28
N SER A 85 4.65 -7.95 10.22
CA SER A 85 5.60 -8.35 9.18
C SER A 85 5.40 -7.48 7.94
N GLU A 86 6.38 -6.62 7.68
CA GLU A 86 6.44 -5.79 6.46
C GLU A 86 6.48 -6.65 5.20
N ASP A 87 7.21 -7.76 5.22
CA ASP A 87 7.30 -8.71 4.10
C ASP A 87 5.92 -9.29 3.75
N LEU A 88 5.13 -9.65 4.77
CA LEU A 88 3.78 -10.16 4.55
C LEU A 88 2.91 -9.11 3.86
N PHE A 89 2.98 -7.86 4.32
CA PHE A 89 2.22 -6.75 3.77
C PHE A 89 2.59 -6.47 2.31
N PHE A 90 3.87 -6.22 2.02
CA PHE A 90 4.32 -5.81 0.69
C PHE A 90 4.31 -6.97 -0.32
N LEU A 91 4.66 -8.19 0.08
CA LEU A 91 4.76 -9.30 -0.87
C LEU A 91 3.40 -9.95 -1.12
N TYR A 92 2.55 -10.11 -0.10
CA TYR A 92 1.34 -10.95 -0.23
C TYR A 92 0.04 -10.16 -0.26
N LEU A 93 -0.10 -9.10 0.54
CA LEU A 93 -1.37 -8.38 0.68
C LEU A 93 -1.53 -7.25 -0.33
N LEU A 94 -0.47 -6.47 -0.57
CA LEU A 94 -0.54 -5.29 -1.44
C LEU A 94 -0.76 -5.64 -2.93
N PRO A 95 -0.06 -6.62 -3.55
CA PRO A 95 -0.18 -6.88 -4.98
C PRO A 95 -1.60 -7.20 -5.48
N PRO A 96 -2.42 -8.06 -4.82
CA PRO A 96 -3.77 -8.34 -5.29
C PRO A 96 -4.69 -7.11 -5.24
N ILE A 97 -4.50 -6.21 -4.27
CA ILE A 97 -5.29 -4.99 -4.12
C ILE A 97 -5.01 -4.04 -5.29
N ILE A 98 -3.74 -3.74 -5.51
CA ILE A 98 -3.29 -2.82 -6.56
C ILE A 98 -3.61 -3.39 -7.94
N PHE A 99 -3.44 -4.70 -8.13
CA PHE A 99 -3.81 -5.38 -9.37
C PHE A 99 -5.31 -5.26 -9.64
N ASN A 100 -6.15 -5.57 -8.66
CA ASN A 100 -7.60 -5.47 -8.80
C ASN A 100 -8.03 -4.03 -9.14
N ALA A 101 -7.46 -3.04 -8.46
CA ALA A 101 -7.71 -1.63 -8.74
C ALA A 101 -7.32 -1.26 -10.19
N GLY A 102 -6.14 -1.67 -10.65
CA GLY A 102 -5.69 -1.46 -12.04
C GLY A 102 -6.53 -2.21 -13.07
N PHE A 103 -7.01 -3.40 -12.73
CA PHE A 103 -7.85 -4.21 -13.61
C PHE A 103 -9.25 -3.61 -13.78
N GLN A 104 -9.84 -3.09 -12.71
CA GLN A 104 -11.19 -2.53 -12.74
C GLN A 104 -11.24 -1.06 -13.16
N VAL A 105 -10.13 -0.30 -13.07
CA VAL A 105 -10.11 1.15 -13.33
C VAL A 105 -10.78 1.54 -14.65
N LYS A 106 -11.55 2.64 -14.63
CA LYS A 106 -12.15 3.21 -15.86
C LYS A 106 -11.06 3.90 -16.70
N LYS A 107 -10.26 3.10 -17.39
CA LYS A 107 -9.07 3.48 -18.19
C LYS A 107 -9.22 4.76 -19.02
N LYS A 108 -10.33 4.95 -19.74
CA LYS A 108 -10.57 6.19 -20.51
C LYS A 108 -10.59 7.45 -19.62
N GLN A 109 -11.22 7.37 -18.45
CA GLN A 109 -11.27 8.47 -17.49
C GLN A 109 -9.93 8.64 -16.78
N PHE A 110 -9.24 7.55 -16.44
CA PHE A 110 -7.90 7.59 -15.85
C PHE A 110 -6.92 8.35 -16.76
N PHE A 111 -6.78 7.92 -18.03
CA PHE A 111 -5.86 8.56 -18.97
C PHE A 111 -6.27 9.98 -19.37
N LYS A 112 -7.58 10.30 -19.42
CA LYS A 112 -8.05 11.67 -19.64
C LYS A 112 -7.59 12.63 -18.52
N ASN A 113 -7.50 12.15 -17.29
CA ASN A 113 -7.12 12.96 -16.13
C ASN A 113 -5.69 12.67 -15.65
N PHE A 114 -4.87 12.03 -16.47
CA PHE A 114 -3.52 11.62 -16.09
C PHE A 114 -2.62 12.79 -15.68
N THR A 115 -2.74 13.93 -16.35
CA THR A 115 -2.02 15.16 -15.96
C THR A 115 -2.43 15.67 -14.57
N ILE A 116 -3.71 15.52 -14.20
CA ILE A 116 -4.21 15.89 -12.87
C ILE A 116 -3.61 14.96 -11.81
N ILE A 117 -3.60 13.66 -12.10
CA ILE A 117 -3.00 12.64 -11.24
C ILE A 117 -1.53 12.93 -10.99
N LEU A 118 -0.75 13.19 -12.04
CA LEU A 118 0.67 13.54 -11.92
C LEU A 118 0.87 14.85 -11.16
N MET A 119 0.02 15.86 -11.38
CA MET A 119 0.10 17.12 -10.67
C MET A 119 -0.08 16.94 -9.16
N PHE A 120 -1.12 16.21 -8.74
CA PHE A 120 -1.34 15.94 -7.32
C PHE A 120 -0.26 15.02 -6.73
N GLY A 121 0.11 13.94 -7.42
CA GLY A 121 1.07 12.97 -6.91
C GLY A 121 2.53 13.45 -6.86
N ILE A 122 2.94 14.39 -7.73
CA ILE A 122 4.31 14.94 -7.69
C ILE A 122 4.34 16.21 -6.84
N PHE A 123 3.58 17.24 -7.25
CA PHE A 123 3.64 18.54 -6.56
C PHE A 123 2.98 18.48 -5.18
N GLY A 124 1.91 17.72 -5.01
CA GLY A 124 1.27 17.55 -3.70
C GLY A 124 2.20 16.89 -2.69
N THR A 125 2.93 15.85 -3.10
CA THR A 125 3.93 15.17 -2.26
C THR A 125 5.10 16.09 -1.93
N VAL A 126 5.64 16.84 -2.90
CA VAL A 126 6.72 17.80 -2.64
C VAL A 126 6.28 18.92 -1.67
N ILE A 127 5.06 19.45 -1.83
CA ILE A 127 4.53 20.48 -0.91
C ILE A 127 4.35 19.89 0.49
N SER A 128 3.79 18.69 0.60
CA SER A 128 3.60 17.99 1.88
C SER A 128 4.93 17.70 2.56
N PHE A 129 5.91 17.20 1.81
CA PHE A 129 7.28 16.97 2.26
C PHE A 129 7.88 18.22 2.89
N CYS A 130 7.83 19.36 2.19
CA CYS A 130 8.37 20.62 2.68
C CYS A 130 7.66 21.08 3.97
N LEU A 131 6.33 21.03 4.01
CA LEU A 131 5.54 21.48 5.16
C LEU A 131 5.75 20.59 6.38
N ILE A 132 5.72 19.27 6.22
CA ILE A 132 5.91 18.32 7.32
C ILE A 132 7.36 18.42 7.84
N SER A 133 8.36 18.50 6.97
CA SER A 133 9.77 18.61 7.38
C SER A 133 10.04 19.88 8.18
N VAL A 134 9.58 21.04 7.68
CA VAL A 134 9.75 22.33 8.37
C VAL A 134 8.94 22.36 9.66
N GLY A 135 7.71 21.84 9.63
CA GLY A 135 6.85 21.73 10.80
C GLY A 135 7.44 20.86 11.90
N ALA A 136 8.00 19.69 11.54
CA ALA A 136 8.67 18.79 12.46
C ALA A 136 9.89 19.47 13.08
N PHE A 137 10.74 20.13 12.29
CA PHE A 137 11.90 20.88 12.79
C PHE A 137 11.50 21.99 13.80
N LEU A 138 10.43 22.73 13.53
CA LEU A 138 10.00 23.81 14.42
C LEU A 138 9.32 23.31 15.70
N LEU A 139 8.47 22.28 15.60
CA LEU A 139 7.62 21.83 16.70
C LEU A 139 8.29 20.78 17.60
N PHE A 140 9.11 19.88 17.06
CA PHE A 140 9.80 18.88 17.89
C PHE A 140 10.83 19.51 18.82
N ASN A 141 11.52 20.56 18.35
CA ASN A 141 12.38 21.40 19.17
C ASN A 141 11.62 22.05 20.35
N ARG A 142 10.32 22.36 20.19
CA ARG A 142 9.48 22.92 21.26
C ARG A 142 8.97 21.86 22.24
N ILE A 143 8.81 20.62 21.78
CA ILE A 143 8.34 19.48 22.58
C ILE A 143 9.49 18.84 23.39
N GLY A 144 10.74 19.26 23.14
CA GLY A 144 11.93 18.79 23.86
C GLY A 144 12.61 17.59 23.22
N VAL A 145 12.27 17.26 21.96
CA VAL A 145 12.97 16.25 21.16
C VAL A 145 14.12 16.95 20.45
N THR A 146 15.29 16.99 21.07
CA THR A 146 16.45 17.79 20.60
C THR A 146 17.59 16.98 20.02
N SER A 147 17.48 15.64 19.98
CA SER A 147 18.54 14.74 19.51
C SER A 147 18.48 14.41 18.01
N LEU A 148 17.62 15.07 17.23
CA LEU A 148 17.43 14.79 15.81
C LEU A 148 18.22 15.77 14.94
N ASN A 149 18.89 15.23 13.92
CA ASN A 149 19.59 16.01 12.91
C ASN A 149 18.61 16.56 11.86
N THR A 150 19.05 17.57 11.09
CA THR A 150 18.28 18.13 9.97
C THR A 150 17.82 17.06 8.97
N GLN A 151 18.66 16.05 8.74
CA GLN A 151 18.35 14.91 7.87
C GLN A 151 17.19 14.06 8.39
N ASP A 152 17.05 13.91 9.71
CA ASP A 152 15.97 13.13 10.31
C ASP A 152 14.61 13.82 10.12
N TYR A 153 14.57 15.15 10.27
CA TYR A 153 13.34 15.92 10.02
C TYR A 153 12.90 15.85 8.56
N LEU A 154 13.85 15.91 7.63
CA LEU A 154 13.58 15.75 6.20
C LEU A 154 13.13 14.31 5.88
N ALA A 155 13.74 13.30 6.51
CA ALA A 155 13.36 11.90 6.32
C ALA A 155 11.92 11.65 6.80
N VAL A 156 11.55 12.20 7.96
CA VAL A 156 10.16 12.17 8.47
C VAL A 156 9.19 12.81 7.49
N GLY A 157 9.54 13.98 6.93
CA GLY A 157 8.72 14.61 5.90
C GLY A 157 8.59 13.78 4.63
N ALA A 158 9.65 13.08 4.20
CA ALA A 158 9.60 12.24 3.00
C ALA A 158 8.68 11.04 3.23
N ILE A 159 8.84 10.34 4.35
CA ILE A 159 8.03 9.18 4.72
C ILE A 159 6.54 9.56 4.86
N LEU A 160 6.23 10.66 5.57
CA LEU A 160 4.85 11.07 5.81
C LEU A 160 4.21 11.86 4.65
N SER A 161 4.98 12.20 3.62
CA SER A 161 4.43 12.80 2.39
C SER A 161 3.79 11.75 1.47
N ALA A 162 4.22 10.49 1.59
CA ALA A 162 3.49 9.36 1.03
C ALA A 162 2.18 9.21 1.80
N THR A 163 1.09 9.01 1.07
CA THR A 163 -0.21 8.86 1.71
C THR A 163 -0.87 7.62 1.16
N ASP A 164 -1.26 6.74 2.08
CA ASP A 164 -1.90 5.50 1.73
C ASP A 164 -3.32 5.77 1.21
N THR A 165 -3.51 5.53 -0.08
CA THR A 165 -4.81 5.71 -0.73
C THR A 165 -5.67 4.46 -0.63
N VAL A 166 -5.11 3.30 -0.27
CA VAL A 166 -5.85 2.03 -0.14
C VAL A 166 -6.99 2.18 0.87
N CYS A 167 -6.72 2.77 2.03
CA CYS A 167 -7.73 3.02 3.06
C CYS A 167 -8.90 3.90 2.56
N THR A 168 -8.58 4.93 1.78
CA THR A 168 -9.60 5.88 1.29
C THR A 168 -10.45 5.30 0.16
N LEU A 169 -9.86 4.45 -0.68
CA LEU A 169 -10.55 3.82 -1.81
C LEU A 169 -11.61 2.81 -1.40
N GLN A 170 -11.58 2.33 -0.16
CA GLN A 170 -12.59 1.40 0.35
C GLN A 170 -13.88 2.08 0.79
N VAL A 171 -13.80 3.35 1.19
CA VAL A 171 -15.00 4.16 1.40
C VAL A 171 -15.57 4.63 0.06
N LEU A 172 -14.73 4.65 -0.98
CA LEU A 172 -15.05 5.26 -2.25
C LEU A 172 -15.45 4.22 -3.30
N SER A 173 -16.73 4.20 -3.66
CA SER A 173 -17.19 3.31 -4.72
C SER A 173 -16.73 3.79 -6.10
N GLN A 174 -16.10 2.89 -6.86
CA GLN A 174 -15.66 3.16 -8.22
C GLN A 174 -16.84 3.41 -9.19
N ASP A 175 -18.02 2.86 -8.86
CA ASP A 175 -19.22 3.00 -9.68
C ASP A 175 -19.92 4.34 -9.48
N GLU A 176 -20.04 4.84 -8.25
CA GLU A 176 -20.68 6.14 -8.00
C GLU A 176 -19.74 7.31 -8.29
N THR A 177 -18.44 7.17 -8.01
CA THR A 177 -17.48 8.28 -8.10
C THR A 177 -16.19 7.95 -8.89
N PRO A 178 -16.30 7.48 -10.14
CA PRO A 178 -15.16 6.97 -10.92
C PRO A 178 -14.04 7.97 -11.17
N PHE A 179 -14.37 9.26 -11.27
CA PHE A 179 -13.37 10.32 -11.42
C PHE A 179 -12.53 10.47 -10.15
N LEU A 180 -13.18 10.55 -8.99
CA LEU A 180 -12.50 10.74 -7.72
C LEU A 180 -11.66 9.50 -7.38
N TYR A 181 -12.21 8.31 -7.59
CA TYR A 181 -11.49 7.04 -7.45
C TYR A 181 -10.22 7.01 -8.28
N SER A 182 -10.32 7.35 -9.58
CA SER A 182 -9.14 7.33 -10.47
C SER A 182 -8.08 8.35 -10.05
N VAL A 183 -8.49 9.52 -9.55
CA VAL A 183 -7.57 10.57 -9.12
C VAL A 183 -6.87 10.18 -7.83
N ILE A 184 -7.62 9.77 -6.79
CA ILE A 184 -7.06 9.37 -5.49
C ILE A 184 -6.15 8.15 -5.66
N PHE A 185 -6.61 7.11 -6.36
CA PHE A 185 -5.78 5.94 -6.61
C PHE A 185 -4.48 6.32 -7.32
N GLY A 186 -4.57 7.05 -8.43
CA GLY A 186 -3.39 7.42 -9.21
C GLY A 186 -2.44 8.34 -8.44
N GLU A 187 -2.98 9.27 -7.65
CA GLU A 187 -2.21 10.15 -6.77
C GLU A 187 -1.43 9.34 -5.73
N GLY A 188 -2.05 8.32 -5.13
CA GLY A 188 -1.41 7.34 -4.26
C GLY A 188 -0.16 6.73 -4.87
N VAL A 189 -0.34 6.08 -6.01
CA VAL A 189 0.75 5.37 -6.69
C VAL A 189 1.89 6.31 -7.11
N VAL A 190 1.57 7.51 -7.57
CA VAL A 190 2.60 8.51 -7.94
C VAL A 190 3.28 9.10 -6.69
N ASN A 191 2.54 9.30 -5.60
CA ASN A 191 3.11 9.80 -4.34
C ASN A 191 4.12 8.81 -3.76
N ASP A 192 3.86 7.50 -3.85
CA ASP A 192 4.75 6.47 -3.31
C ASP A 192 6.10 6.52 -4.01
N ALA A 193 6.09 6.55 -5.35
CA ALA A 193 7.31 6.70 -6.14
C ALA A 193 8.04 8.03 -5.86
N THR A 194 7.28 9.13 -5.69
CA THR A 194 7.86 10.45 -5.39
C THR A 194 8.50 10.48 -4.01
N SER A 195 7.86 9.88 -3.00
CA SER A 195 8.34 9.83 -1.62
C SER A 195 9.64 9.03 -1.49
N ILE A 196 9.78 7.90 -2.20
CA ILE A 196 11.02 7.11 -2.23
C ILE A 196 12.16 7.93 -2.81
N VAL A 197 11.90 8.68 -3.89
CA VAL A 197 12.91 9.56 -4.50
C VAL A 197 13.29 10.69 -3.55
N LEU A 198 12.32 11.29 -2.85
CA LEU A 198 12.58 12.31 -1.84
C LEU A 198 13.35 11.74 -0.64
N PHE A 199 13.03 10.54 -0.18
CA PHE A 199 13.74 9.89 0.91
C PHE A 199 15.19 9.60 0.52
N ASN A 200 15.42 8.99 -0.64
CA ASN A 200 16.76 8.76 -1.18
C ASN A 200 17.53 10.06 -1.40
N ALA A 201 16.84 11.13 -1.83
CA ALA A 201 17.41 12.46 -1.90
C ALA A 201 17.98 12.87 -0.55
N VAL A 202 17.12 12.86 0.48
CA VAL A 202 17.48 13.26 1.84
C VAL A 202 18.65 12.45 2.37
N GLN A 203 18.69 11.14 2.11
CA GLN A 203 19.81 10.30 2.54
C GLN A 203 21.12 10.58 1.80
N SER A 204 21.05 11.08 0.58
CA SER A 204 22.20 11.43 -0.25
C SER A 204 22.66 12.89 -0.12
N LEU A 205 21.93 13.72 0.63
CA LEU A 205 22.25 15.14 0.78
C LEU A 205 23.47 15.32 1.68
N ASP A 206 24.54 15.87 1.10
CA ASP A 206 25.62 16.48 1.87
C ASP A 206 25.32 17.98 2.00
N PHE A 207 25.04 18.44 3.23
CA PHE A 207 24.62 19.82 3.52
C PHE A 207 25.67 20.88 3.16
N ASN A 208 26.90 20.48 2.83
CA ASN A 208 27.98 21.39 2.46
C ASN A 208 27.99 21.77 0.97
N ASN A 209 27.28 21.04 0.09
CA ASN A 209 27.22 21.33 -1.36
C ASN A 209 25.82 21.07 -1.92
N ILE A 210 24.91 22.05 -1.75
CA ILE A 210 23.61 22.02 -2.43
C ILE A 210 23.81 22.41 -3.89
N ASP A 211 24.04 21.41 -4.74
CA ASP A 211 24.33 21.61 -6.15
C ASP A 211 23.06 21.41 -7.01
N ALA A 212 22.86 22.26 -8.04
CA ALA A 212 21.72 22.14 -8.96
C ALA A 212 21.71 20.77 -9.68
N MET A 213 22.88 20.14 -9.80
CA MET A 213 23.06 18.79 -10.31
C MET A 213 22.33 17.73 -9.48
N ILE A 214 22.20 17.91 -8.16
CA ILE A 214 21.49 16.97 -7.27
C ILE A 214 20.00 16.97 -7.61
N SER A 215 19.39 18.14 -7.75
CA SER A 215 17.97 18.27 -8.14
C SER A 215 17.68 17.60 -9.50
N LEU A 216 18.57 17.81 -10.49
CA LEU A 216 18.46 17.17 -11.79
C LEU A 216 18.58 15.64 -11.71
N LYS A 217 19.51 15.13 -10.88
CA LYS A 217 19.69 13.69 -10.66
C LYS A 217 18.47 13.06 -10.00
N LEU A 218 17.82 13.75 -9.07
CA LEU A 218 16.60 13.28 -8.40
C LEU A 218 15.41 13.22 -9.36
N LEU A 219 15.22 14.27 -10.16
CA LEU A 219 14.21 14.26 -11.22
C LEU A 219 14.48 13.13 -12.21
N GLY A 220 15.74 12.93 -12.61
CA GLY A 220 16.14 11.80 -13.47
C GLY A 220 15.83 10.43 -12.85
N THR A 221 16.07 10.28 -11.54
CA THR A 221 15.78 9.04 -10.80
C THR A 221 14.29 8.77 -10.73
N PHE A 222 13.47 9.81 -10.46
CA PHE A 222 12.01 9.70 -10.49
C PHE A 222 11.51 9.27 -11.87
N LEU A 223 11.94 9.95 -12.93
CA LEU A 223 11.52 9.62 -14.29
C LEU A 223 11.96 8.20 -14.67
N TYR A 224 13.18 7.81 -14.29
CA TYR A 224 13.68 6.44 -14.51
C TYR A 224 12.80 5.39 -13.83
N LEU A 225 12.53 5.54 -12.53
CA LEU A 225 11.68 4.61 -11.78
C LEU A 225 10.26 4.58 -12.36
N PHE A 226 9.68 5.75 -12.64
CA PHE A 226 8.33 5.87 -13.16
C PHE A 226 8.18 5.19 -14.53
N PHE A 227 9.02 5.55 -15.51
CA PHE A 227 8.91 5.01 -16.86
C PHE A 227 9.31 3.54 -16.93
N THR A 228 10.38 3.12 -16.25
CA THR A 228 10.84 1.73 -16.32
C THR A 228 9.85 0.77 -15.64
N SER A 229 9.29 1.15 -14.49
CA SER A 229 8.22 0.37 -13.83
C SER A 229 6.96 0.29 -14.69
N THR A 230 6.56 1.42 -15.31
CA THR A 230 5.41 1.46 -16.23
C THR A 230 5.63 0.56 -17.45
N ILE A 231 6.81 0.63 -18.09
CA ILE A 231 7.16 -0.22 -19.24
C ILE A 231 7.12 -1.69 -18.85
N LEU A 232 7.71 -2.04 -17.70
CA LEU A 232 7.71 -3.42 -17.22
C LEU A 232 6.29 -3.94 -17.01
N GLY A 233 5.41 -3.14 -16.40
CA GLY A 233 4.01 -3.50 -16.19
C GLY A 233 3.25 -3.69 -17.50
N VAL A 234 3.47 -2.79 -18.47
CA VAL A 234 2.90 -2.90 -19.81
C VAL A 234 3.37 -4.17 -20.52
N VAL A 235 4.68 -4.44 -20.48
CA VAL A 235 5.26 -5.65 -21.10
C VAL A 235 4.70 -6.92 -20.45
N ALA A 236 4.62 -6.98 -19.12
CA ALA A 236 4.05 -8.13 -18.41
C ALA A 236 2.57 -8.36 -18.76
N GLY A 237 1.78 -7.29 -18.84
CA GLY A 237 0.37 -7.36 -19.26
C GLY A 237 0.19 -7.82 -20.70
N LEU A 238 1.01 -7.31 -21.64
CA LEU A 238 0.99 -7.73 -23.04
C LEU A 238 1.47 -9.18 -23.20
N LEU A 239 2.49 -9.58 -22.43
CA LEU A 239 2.99 -10.94 -22.40
C LEU A 239 1.90 -11.91 -21.91
N SER A 240 1.14 -11.54 -20.87
CA SER A 240 -0.02 -12.32 -20.44
C SER A 240 -1.07 -12.45 -21.56
N ALA A 241 -1.39 -11.35 -22.25
CA ALA A 241 -2.34 -11.37 -23.36
C ALA A 241 -1.86 -12.28 -24.51
N PHE A 242 -0.56 -12.24 -24.81
CA PHE A 242 0.08 -13.11 -25.81
C PHE A 242 0.05 -14.58 -25.40
N ILE A 243 0.43 -14.89 -24.15
CA ILE A 243 0.41 -16.25 -23.61
C ILE A 243 -0.99 -16.84 -23.70
N ILE A 244 -2.02 -16.10 -23.24
CA ILE A 244 -3.40 -16.57 -23.27
C ILE A 244 -3.89 -16.74 -24.71
N LYS A 245 -3.57 -15.79 -25.60
CA LYS A 245 -3.97 -15.89 -27.02
C LYS A 245 -3.30 -17.04 -27.76
N THR A 246 -2.02 -17.31 -27.48
CA THR A 246 -1.20 -18.29 -28.21
C THR A 246 -1.34 -19.71 -27.65
N LEU A 247 -1.33 -19.87 -26.33
CA LEU A 247 -1.38 -21.20 -25.69
C LEU A 247 -2.77 -21.83 -25.68
N TYR A 248 -3.84 -21.04 -25.82
CA TYR A 248 -5.23 -21.52 -25.73
C TYR A 248 -5.95 -21.58 -27.08
N PHE A 249 -5.26 -21.97 -28.16
CA PHE A 249 -5.90 -22.33 -29.43
C PHE A 249 -6.75 -23.61 -29.26
N GLY A 250 -7.99 -23.46 -28.77
CA GLY A 250 -9.03 -24.50 -28.78
C GLY A 250 -9.21 -25.34 -27.50
N ARG A 251 -8.51 -25.04 -26.39
CA ARG A 251 -8.69 -25.75 -25.09
C ARG A 251 -8.84 -24.80 -23.91
N HIS A 252 -9.83 -23.92 -24.00
CA HIS A 252 -10.17 -22.98 -22.95
C HIS A 252 -10.63 -23.67 -21.67
N SER A 253 -10.06 -23.27 -20.53
CA SER A 253 -10.49 -23.67 -19.19
C SER A 253 -10.48 -22.43 -18.33
N THR A 254 -11.61 -22.15 -17.69
CA THR A 254 -11.80 -20.93 -16.89
C THR A 254 -10.79 -20.82 -15.76
N ASP A 255 -10.56 -21.92 -15.04
CA ASP A 255 -9.65 -21.91 -13.89
C ASP A 255 -8.22 -21.58 -14.30
N ARG A 256 -7.76 -22.13 -15.43
CA ARG A 256 -6.39 -21.90 -15.91
C ARG A 256 -6.19 -20.49 -16.43
N GLU A 257 -7.16 -19.94 -17.15
CA GLU A 257 -7.11 -18.56 -17.64
C GLU A 257 -7.04 -17.57 -16.49
N VAL A 258 -7.91 -17.73 -15.48
CA VAL A 258 -7.94 -16.86 -14.30
C VAL A 258 -6.66 -17.02 -13.47
N ALA A 259 -6.19 -18.25 -13.24
CA ALA A 259 -4.96 -18.52 -12.51
C ALA A 259 -3.73 -17.91 -13.19
N LEU A 260 -3.61 -18.04 -14.53
CA LEU A 260 -2.52 -17.43 -15.29
C LEU A 260 -2.53 -15.91 -15.17
N MET A 261 -3.70 -15.27 -15.21
CA MET A 261 -3.78 -13.81 -15.02
C MET A 261 -3.29 -13.40 -13.62
N MET A 262 -3.68 -14.12 -12.56
CA MET A 262 -3.22 -13.83 -11.19
C MET A 262 -1.71 -14.02 -11.04
N ILE A 263 -1.18 -15.15 -11.52
CA ILE A 263 0.24 -15.47 -11.41
C ILE A 263 1.09 -14.47 -12.22
N MET A 264 0.65 -14.08 -13.41
CA MET A 264 1.36 -13.09 -14.23
C MET A 264 1.34 -11.70 -13.59
N ALA A 265 0.25 -11.32 -12.94
CA ALA A 265 0.19 -10.07 -12.18
C ALA A 265 1.18 -10.09 -11.01
N TYR A 266 1.18 -11.16 -10.21
CA TYR A 266 2.11 -11.33 -9.09
C TYR A 266 3.58 -11.38 -9.57
N LEU A 267 3.84 -12.10 -10.67
CA LEU A 267 5.17 -12.16 -11.28
C LEU A 267 5.66 -10.76 -11.70
N SER A 268 4.78 -9.91 -12.23
CA SER A 268 5.14 -8.54 -12.59
C SER A 268 5.60 -7.72 -11.38
N TYR A 269 4.95 -7.89 -10.24
CA TYR A 269 5.33 -7.26 -8.97
C TYR A 269 6.70 -7.77 -8.50
N MET A 270 6.87 -9.09 -8.41
CA MET A 270 8.13 -9.69 -7.96
C MET A 270 9.32 -9.34 -8.85
N LEU A 271 9.11 -9.24 -10.17
CA LEU A 271 10.15 -8.84 -11.10
C LEU A 271 10.55 -7.37 -10.91
N ALA A 272 9.60 -6.50 -10.59
CA ALA A 272 9.89 -5.11 -10.28
C ALA A 272 10.72 -4.98 -9.00
N GLU A 273 10.34 -5.68 -7.93
CA GLU A 273 11.11 -5.71 -6.68
C GLU A 273 12.53 -6.24 -6.90
N LEU A 274 12.70 -7.31 -7.68
CA LEU A 274 14.02 -7.85 -8.04
C LEU A 274 14.89 -6.84 -8.80
N LEU A 275 14.26 -5.98 -9.61
CA LEU A 275 14.94 -4.96 -10.40
C LEU A 275 15.08 -3.61 -9.67
N ASN A 276 14.71 -3.53 -8.39
CA ASN A 276 14.63 -2.28 -7.61
C ASN A 276 13.78 -1.18 -8.29
N LEU A 277 12.70 -1.60 -8.94
CA LEU A 277 11.67 -0.76 -9.54
C LEU A 277 10.46 -0.66 -8.60
N SER A 278 9.49 0.19 -8.93
CA SER A 278 8.26 0.27 -8.14
C SER A 278 7.32 -0.90 -8.48
N GLY A 279 7.21 -1.87 -7.58
CA GLY A 279 6.26 -2.99 -7.70
C GLY A 279 4.81 -2.52 -7.84
N ILE A 280 4.42 -1.51 -7.06
CA ILE A 280 3.08 -0.91 -7.04
C ILE A 280 2.72 -0.33 -8.43
N LEU A 281 3.60 0.49 -9.01
CA LEU A 281 3.40 1.03 -10.38
C LEU A 281 3.32 -0.11 -11.41
N THR A 282 4.23 -1.08 -11.31
CA THR A 282 4.35 -2.18 -12.27
C THR A 282 3.09 -3.03 -12.31
N VAL A 283 2.61 -3.51 -11.15
CA VAL A 283 1.43 -4.37 -11.06
C VAL A 283 0.15 -3.62 -11.44
N PHE A 284 0.07 -2.32 -11.14
CA PHE A 284 -1.05 -1.48 -11.54
C PHE A 284 -1.17 -1.37 -13.07
N PHE A 285 -0.09 -0.99 -13.76
CA PHE A 285 -0.10 -0.90 -15.22
C PHE A 285 -0.26 -2.27 -15.88
N CYS A 286 0.27 -3.33 -15.27
CA CYS A 286 -0.01 -4.71 -15.68
C CYS A 286 -1.52 -5.00 -15.63
N GLY A 287 -2.21 -4.63 -14.54
CA GLY A 287 -3.67 -4.72 -14.41
C GLY A 287 -4.44 -3.94 -15.48
N ILE A 288 -4.04 -2.69 -15.77
CA ILE A 288 -4.65 -1.87 -16.83
C ILE A 288 -4.53 -2.55 -18.20
N VAL A 289 -3.34 -3.04 -18.54
CA VAL A 289 -3.08 -3.67 -19.84
C VAL A 289 -3.81 -5.01 -19.94
N MET A 290 -3.80 -5.82 -18.88
CA MET A 290 -4.56 -7.06 -18.84
C MET A 290 -6.07 -6.84 -18.98
N SER A 291 -6.64 -5.79 -18.36
CA SER A 291 -8.06 -5.48 -18.53
C SER A 291 -8.41 -5.01 -19.94
N HIS A 292 -7.42 -4.47 -20.69
CA HIS A 292 -7.62 -4.03 -22.06
C HIS A 292 -7.41 -5.14 -23.08
N TYR A 293 -6.37 -5.94 -22.96
CA TYR A 293 -6.04 -6.96 -23.95
C TYR A 293 -6.41 -8.36 -23.49
N THR A 294 -5.90 -8.80 -22.33
CA THR A 294 -6.09 -10.16 -21.83
C THR A 294 -7.56 -10.49 -21.57
N TRP A 295 -8.33 -9.59 -20.95
CA TRP A 295 -9.75 -9.79 -20.65
C TRP A 295 -10.60 -10.04 -21.90
N HIS A 296 -10.22 -9.49 -23.06
CA HIS A 296 -10.93 -9.74 -24.32
C HIS A 296 -10.50 -11.04 -25.01
N ASN A 297 -9.34 -11.60 -24.63
CA ASN A 297 -8.82 -12.85 -25.18
C ASN A 297 -9.31 -14.10 -24.42
N VAL A 298 -9.91 -13.95 -23.25
CA VAL A 298 -10.45 -15.05 -22.43
C VAL A 298 -11.92 -15.35 -22.73
N THR A 299 -12.39 -16.53 -22.34
CA THR A 299 -13.79 -16.94 -22.56
C THR A 299 -14.78 -16.08 -21.76
N GLN A 300 -16.05 -16.10 -22.15
CA GLN A 300 -17.10 -15.35 -21.45
C GLN A 300 -17.23 -15.76 -19.97
N SER A 301 -17.16 -17.06 -19.68
CA SER A 301 -17.16 -17.59 -18.32
C SER A 301 -15.97 -17.05 -17.54
N SER A 302 -14.77 -17.09 -18.13
CA SER A 302 -13.56 -16.51 -17.51
C SER A 302 -13.69 -15.02 -17.25
N ARG A 303 -14.27 -14.23 -18.16
CA ARG A 303 -14.45 -12.79 -17.93
C ARG A 303 -15.25 -12.48 -16.67
N ILE A 304 -16.29 -13.26 -16.40
CA ILE A 304 -17.13 -13.12 -15.20
C ILE A 304 -16.33 -13.58 -13.98
N THR A 305 -15.73 -14.78 -14.04
CA THR A 305 -14.95 -15.36 -12.93
C THR A 305 -13.76 -14.48 -12.56
N THR A 306 -13.00 -13.96 -13.52
CA THR A 306 -11.87 -13.05 -13.32
C THR A 306 -12.29 -11.80 -12.55
N LYS A 307 -13.43 -11.18 -12.89
CA LYS A 307 -13.92 -9.98 -12.20
C LYS A 307 -14.22 -10.26 -10.73
N HIS A 308 -14.93 -11.35 -10.44
CA HIS A 308 -15.27 -11.71 -9.06
C HIS A 308 -14.05 -12.20 -8.28
N ALA A 309 -13.20 -13.05 -8.87
CA ALA A 309 -12.01 -13.59 -8.21
C ALA A 309 -11.04 -12.49 -7.78
N PHE A 310 -10.78 -11.49 -8.64
CA PHE A 310 -9.86 -10.40 -8.30
C PHE A 310 -10.47 -9.48 -7.24
N ALA A 311 -11.77 -9.19 -7.33
CA ALA A 311 -12.47 -8.40 -6.32
C ALA A 311 -12.47 -9.11 -4.95
N THR A 312 -12.77 -10.41 -4.90
CA THR A 312 -12.76 -11.19 -3.65
C THR A 312 -11.36 -11.30 -3.05
N MET A 313 -10.32 -11.50 -3.87
CA MET A 313 -8.94 -11.53 -3.38
C MET A 313 -8.51 -10.18 -2.80
N SER A 314 -8.83 -9.08 -3.50
CA SER A 314 -8.62 -7.71 -3.01
C SER A 314 -9.31 -7.50 -1.66
N PHE A 315 -10.59 -7.85 -1.58
CA PHE A 315 -11.40 -7.71 -0.37
C PHE A 315 -10.84 -8.48 0.83
N ILE A 316 -10.41 -9.73 0.63
CA ILE A 316 -9.79 -10.53 1.70
C ILE A 316 -8.46 -9.90 2.14
N ALA A 317 -7.62 -9.49 1.19
CA ALA A 317 -6.34 -8.85 1.49
C ALA A 317 -6.53 -7.52 2.24
N GLU A 318 -7.52 -6.73 1.84
CA GLU A 318 -7.89 -5.48 2.52
C GLU A 318 -8.38 -5.70 3.95
N THR A 319 -9.28 -6.68 4.15
CA THR A 319 -9.78 -7.04 5.48
C THR A 319 -8.63 -7.52 6.38
N PHE A 320 -7.70 -8.30 5.81
CA PHE A 320 -6.49 -8.73 6.50
C PHE A 320 -5.67 -7.53 6.96
N ILE A 321 -5.38 -6.57 6.06
CA ILE A 321 -4.56 -5.38 6.38
C ILE A 321 -5.15 -4.63 7.57
N PHE A 322 -6.45 -4.33 7.58
CA PHE A 322 -7.03 -3.56 8.69
C PHE A 322 -7.07 -4.27 10.01
N LEU A 323 -7.42 -5.55 9.98
CA LEU A 323 -7.41 -6.36 11.18
C LEU A 323 -5.99 -6.42 11.74
N TYR A 324 -5.00 -6.60 10.87
CA TYR A 324 -3.59 -6.67 11.25
C TYR A 324 -3.04 -5.35 11.78
N VAL A 325 -3.34 -4.22 11.12
CA VAL A 325 -2.99 -2.86 11.60
C VAL A 325 -3.68 -2.54 12.93
N GLY A 326 -4.94 -2.91 13.10
CA GLY A 326 -5.67 -2.74 14.36
C GLY A 326 -5.04 -3.53 15.51
N MET A 327 -4.57 -4.75 15.24
CA MET A 327 -3.83 -5.56 16.21
C MET A 327 -2.44 -4.96 16.53
N ASP A 328 -1.69 -4.53 15.51
CA ASP A 328 -0.34 -3.97 15.65
C ASP A 328 -0.31 -2.65 16.43
N ALA A 329 -1.37 -1.83 16.34
CA ALA A 329 -1.49 -0.58 17.10
C ALA A 329 -1.34 -0.76 18.62
N LEU A 330 -1.58 -1.97 19.14
CA LEU A 330 -1.49 -2.31 20.56
C LEU A 330 -0.22 -3.09 20.93
N ASP A 331 0.78 -3.19 20.05
CA ASP A 331 2.03 -3.90 20.33
C ASP A 331 2.92 -3.17 21.35
N ILE A 332 2.85 -3.60 22.61
CA ILE A 332 3.55 -3.04 23.77
C ILE A 332 5.07 -2.94 23.61
N ASP A 333 5.70 -3.78 22.78
CA ASP A 333 7.16 -3.80 22.64
C ASP A 333 7.66 -2.55 21.91
N LYS A 334 6.89 -2.06 20.93
CA LYS A 334 7.12 -0.76 20.27
C LYS A 334 6.98 0.40 21.25
N TRP A 335 6.01 0.32 22.16
CA TRP A 335 5.76 1.34 23.18
C TRP A 335 6.85 1.37 24.27
N LYS A 336 7.35 0.21 24.70
CA LYS A 336 8.40 0.10 25.73
C LYS A 336 9.77 0.52 25.20
N ALA A 337 10.09 0.23 23.94
CA ALA A 337 11.38 0.56 23.33
C ALA A 337 11.65 2.08 23.25
N SER A 338 10.60 2.91 23.22
CA SER A 338 10.74 4.36 23.06
C SER A 338 11.33 5.07 24.29
N SER A 339 11.22 4.51 25.50
CA SER A 339 11.62 5.15 26.79
C SER A 339 11.08 6.58 27.04
N ALA A 340 10.27 7.12 26.13
CA ALA A 340 9.70 8.45 26.18
C ALA A 340 8.50 8.49 27.13
N SER A 341 8.28 9.65 27.76
CA SER A 341 7.08 9.84 28.57
C SER A 341 5.83 9.74 27.68
N ALA A 342 4.74 9.17 28.21
CA ALA A 342 3.47 9.06 27.48
C ALA A 342 2.97 10.43 26.96
N GLY A 343 3.26 11.52 27.71
CA GLY A 343 2.94 12.88 27.28
C GLY A 343 3.73 13.35 26.06
N THR A 344 5.04 13.04 25.99
CA THR A 344 5.88 13.35 24.83
C THR A 344 5.43 12.59 23.60
N PHE A 345 5.09 11.31 23.75
CA PHE A 345 4.57 10.50 22.64
C PHE A 345 3.28 11.08 22.08
N ILE A 346 2.28 11.35 22.93
CA ILE A 346 1.00 11.93 22.51
C ILE A 346 1.23 13.28 21.83
N ALA A 347 2.13 14.12 22.37
CA ALA A 347 2.46 15.40 21.77
C ALA A 347 3.09 15.25 20.38
N VAL A 348 4.06 14.36 20.20
CA VAL A 348 4.70 14.10 18.90
C VAL A 348 3.71 13.53 17.88
N SER A 349 2.93 12.50 18.25
CA SER A 349 1.94 11.89 17.36
C SER A 349 0.84 12.88 16.96
N SER A 350 0.30 13.65 17.91
CA SER A 350 -0.70 14.69 17.63
C SER A 350 -0.15 15.77 16.72
N THR A 351 1.10 16.18 16.94
CA THR A 351 1.79 17.16 16.09
C THR A 351 1.98 16.65 14.68
N LEU A 352 2.47 15.42 14.50
CA LEU A 352 2.63 14.81 13.19
C LEU A 352 1.29 14.67 12.47
N PHE A 353 0.25 14.21 13.17
CA PHE A 353 -1.10 14.11 12.61
C PHE A 353 -1.61 15.46 12.12
N ALA A 354 -1.47 16.52 12.94
CA ALA A 354 -1.83 17.87 12.54
C ALA A 354 -1.03 18.37 11.32
N LEU A 355 0.29 18.11 11.28
CA LEU A 355 1.14 18.48 10.15
C LEU A 355 0.75 17.77 8.86
N VAL A 356 0.39 16.48 8.92
CA VAL A 356 -0.09 15.72 7.75
C VAL A 356 -1.41 16.30 7.24
N LEU A 357 -2.36 16.61 8.15
CA LEU A 357 -3.64 17.22 7.76
C LEU A 357 -3.45 18.60 7.12
N VAL A 358 -2.60 19.44 7.72
CA VAL A 358 -2.28 20.77 7.18
C VAL A 358 -1.55 20.64 5.85
N GLY A 359 -0.59 19.72 5.73
CA GLY A 359 0.13 19.42 4.50
C GLY A 359 -0.83 19.06 3.38
N ARG A 360 -1.73 18.10 3.62
CA ARG A 360 -2.79 17.69 2.68
C ARG A 360 -3.68 18.87 2.28
N ALA A 361 -4.22 19.63 3.24
CA ALA A 361 -5.06 20.79 2.94
C ALA A 361 -4.32 21.85 2.10
N ALA A 362 -3.04 22.10 2.41
CA ALA A 362 -2.24 23.13 1.79
C ALA A 362 -1.96 22.89 0.30
N PHE A 363 -1.93 21.64 -0.17
CA PHE A 363 -1.80 21.38 -1.61
C PHE A 363 -3.13 21.04 -2.28
N VAL A 364 -4.06 20.35 -1.60
CA VAL A 364 -5.31 19.91 -2.23
C VAL A 364 -6.15 21.09 -2.69
N TYR A 365 -6.41 22.09 -1.83
CA TYR A 365 -7.25 23.23 -2.21
C TYR A 365 -6.61 24.12 -3.29
N PRO A 366 -5.32 24.51 -3.20
CA PRO A 366 -4.72 25.36 -4.22
C PRO A 366 -4.56 24.65 -5.56
N LEU A 367 -4.12 23.39 -5.60
CA LEU A 367 -4.01 22.65 -6.86
C LEU A 367 -5.38 22.40 -7.47
N ALA A 368 -6.39 22.03 -6.67
CA ALA A 368 -7.74 21.84 -7.20
C ALA A 368 -8.32 23.14 -7.78
N ASN A 369 -8.07 24.29 -7.15
CA ASN A 369 -8.48 25.59 -7.67
C ASN A 369 -7.73 25.95 -8.96
N PHE A 370 -6.42 25.72 -9.01
CA PHE A 370 -5.59 25.90 -10.20
C PHE A 370 -6.09 25.06 -11.39
N ILE A 371 -6.39 23.78 -11.14
CA ILE A 371 -6.93 22.85 -12.14
C ILE A 371 -8.33 23.28 -12.58
N ASN A 372 -9.17 23.74 -11.66
CA ASN A 372 -10.50 24.26 -11.99
C ASN A 372 -10.43 25.51 -12.88
N CYS A 373 -9.46 26.40 -12.65
CA CYS A 373 -9.22 27.55 -13.54
C CYS A 373 -8.84 27.11 -14.95
N ILE A 374 -8.01 26.07 -15.08
CA ILE A 374 -7.64 25.50 -16.39
C ILE A 374 -8.84 24.81 -17.06
N ARG A 375 -9.63 24.03 -16.32
CA ARG A 375 -10.80 23.31 -16.86
C ARG A 375 -12.02 24.18 -17.12
N LYS A 376 -12.13 25.38 -16.55
CA LYS A 376 -13.19 26.34 -16.89
C LYS A 376 -13.17 26.74 -18.37
N ARG A 377 -12.03 26.57 -19.04
CA ARG A 377 -11.87 26.68 -20.49
C ARG A 377 -12.52 25.51 -21.28
N ASP A 378 -12.73 24.35 -20.64
CA ASP A 378 -13.16 23.07 -21.27
C ASP A 378 -14.45 22.45 -20.65
N GLY A 379 -15.17 23.17 -19.78
CA GLY A 379 -16.58 22.87 -19.45
C GLY A 379 -16.89 21.77 -18.41
N SER A 380 -15.95 21.35 -17.54
CA SER A 380 -16.27 20.43 -16.42
C SER A 380 -15.53 20.77 -15.12
N ASN A 381 -16.26 21.24 -14.10
CA ASN A 381 -15.71 21.72 -12.81
C ASN A 381 -15.64 20.62 -11.74
N ILE A 382 -14.61 20.66 -10.89
CA ILE A 382 -14.55 19.87 -9.65
C ILE A 382 -15.25 20.66 -8.55
N ALA A 383 -16.41 20.16 -8.07
CA ALA A 383 -17.20 20.84 -7.05
C ALA A 383 -16.52 20.79 -5.67
N PHE A 384 -16.60 21.87 -4.90
CA PHE A 384 -16.01 22.02 -3.57
C PHE A 384 -16.44 20.91 -2.59
N ARG A 385 -17.68 20.41 -2.72
CA ARG A 385 -18.21 19.28 -1.94
C ARG A 385 -17.47 17.94 -2.17
N LYS A 386 -16.78 17.78 -3.30
CA LYS A 386 -16.01 16.57 -3.64
C LYS A 386 -14.52 16.69 -3.26
N GLN A 387 -14.11 17.81 -2.67
CA GLN A 387 -12.74 18.06 -2.22
C GLN A 387 -12.56 17.83 -0.71
N ALA A 388 -13.67 17.65 0.03
CA ALA A 388 -13.70 17.46 1.48
C ALA A 388 -14.02 16.00 1.89
N SER A 389 -14.08 15.08 0.92
CA SER A 389 -14.09 13.63 1.10
C SER A 389 -12.71 13.11 0.77
#